data_AF-A0A9E9PBS1-F1
#
_entry.id   AF-A0A9E9PBS1-F1
#
_cell.length_a   1.000
_cell.length_b   1.000
_cell.length_c   1.000
_cell.angle_alpha   90.00
_cell.angle_beta   90.00
_cell.angle_gamma   90.00
#
_symmetry.space_group_name_H-M   'P 1'
#
loop_
_entity.id
_entity.type
_entity.pdbx_description
1 polymer ?
#
loop_
_entity_poly.entity_id
_entity_poly.type
_entity_poly.pdbx_seq_one_letter_code
_entity_poly.pdbx_strand_id
1 'polypeptide(L)'
;MSKNTKQTSKAVSSLASDVLRNSSSSAIQKQLAASALSQTHSSKQTGSEMETKASKVLQSDKYSDTTKSLAASLLSQSNKQR
;
A
#
# COMPACT_ATOMS: atom_id res chain seq x y z
N MET A 1 4.96 21.56 -9.04
CA MET A 1 4.51 20.23 -8.59
C MET A 1 4.58 20.18 -7.07
N SER A 2 3.44 20.26 -6.40
CA SER A 2 3.33 20.21 -4.94
C SER A 2 3.88 18.85 -4.47
N LYS A 3 4.94 18.86 -3.66
CA LYS A 3 5.49 17.63 -3.06
C LYS A 3 4.39 16.96 -2.26
N ASN A 4 4.04 15.73 -2.62
CA ASN A 4 3.20 14.89 -1.78
C ASN A 4 4.02 14.51 -0.54
N THR A 5 3.77 15.19 0.58
CA THR A 5 4.43 14.93 1.87
C THR A 5 3.83 13.75 2.60
N LYS A 6 2.77 13.12 2.07
CA LYS A 6 2.17 11.89 2.63
C LYS A 6 2.99 10.69 2.21
N GLN A 7 4.19 10.58 2.79
CA GLN A 7 5.03 9.40 2.65
C GLN A 7 4.52 8.29 3.55
N THR A 8 4.63 7.06 3.06
CA THR A 8 4.25 5.88 3.82
C THR A 8 5.18 5.82 5.03
N SER A 9 4.61 5.70 6.23
CA SER A 9 5.39 5.79 7.45
C SER A 9 6.46 4.68 7.50
N LYS A 10 7.56 4.92 8.21
CA LYS A 10 8.68 3.97 8.33
C LYS A 10 8.22 2.58 8.79
N ALA A 11 7.20 2.54 9.67
CA ALA A 11 6.56 1.31 10.13
C ALA A 11 5.85 0.55 8.99
N VAL A 12 5.05 1.24 8.17
CA VAL A 12 4.36 0.62 7.02
C VAL A 12 5.36 0.19 5.95
N SER A 13 6.44 0.95 5.74
CA SER A 13 7.54 0.59 4.84
C SER A 13 8.28 -0.68 5.30
N SER A 14 8.50 -0.83 6.61
CA SER A 14 9.10 -2.04 7.19
C SER A 14 8.16 -3.23 7.01
N LEU A 15 6.87 -3.04 7.32
CA LEU A 15 5.84 -4.07 7.17
C LEU A 15 5.70 -4.54 5.71
N ALA A 16 5.73 -3.60 4.76
CA ALA A 16 5.74 -3.91 3.33
C ALA A 16 6.99 -4.71 2.94
N SER A 17 8.15 -4.37 3.50
CA SER A 17 9.40 -5.10 3.26
C SER A 17 9.31 -6.54 3.79
N ASP A 18 8.73 -6.73 4.97
CA ASP A 18 8.51 -8.07 5.54
C ASP A 18 7.53 -8.90 4.70
N VAL A 19 6.45 -8.30 4.21
CA VAL A 19 5.49 -8.96 3.30
C VAL A 19 6.15 -9.38 2.00
N LEU A 20 7.05 -8.57 1.44
CA LEU A 20 7.80 -8.92 0.23
C LEU A 20 8.80 -10.06 0.48
N ARG A 21 9.47 -10.06 1.64
CA ARG A 21 10.43 -11.09 2.03
C ARG A 21 9.75 -12.39 2.45
N ASN A 22 8.47 -12.34 2.81
CA ASN A 22 7.72 -13.52 3.23
C ASN A 22 7.25 -14.35 2.02
N SER A 23 7.77 -15.58 1.92
CA SER A 23 7.42 -16.55 0.87
C SER A 23 5.95 -16.98 0.91
N SER A 24 5.32 -16.96 2.09
CA SER A 24 3.90 -17.29 2.30
C SER A 24 2.94 -16.14 1.94
N SER A 25 3.47 -14.95 1.62
CA SER A 25 2.62 -13.83 1.22
C SER A 25 2.07 -14.02 -0.19
N SER A 26 0.77 -13.77 -0.32
CA SER A 26 0.05 -13.85 -1.58
C SER A 26 0.57 -12.83 -2.59
N ALA A 27 0.38 -13.11 -3.89
CA ALA A 27 0.76 -12.19 -4.96
C ALA A 27 0.16 -10.78 -4.77
N ILE A 28 -1.09 -10.70 -4.30
CA ILE A 28 -1.75 -9.41 -4.00
C ILE A 28 -1.08 -8.67 -2.85
N GLN A 29 -0.69 -9.36 -1.77
CA GLN A 29 0.00 -8.74 -0.64
C GLN A 29 1.35 -8.16 -1.10
N LYS A 30 2.09 -8.91 -1.92
CA LYS A 30 3.36 -8.46 -2.50
C LYS A 30 3.17 -7.25 -3.42
N GLN A 31 2.13 -7.23 -4.25
CA GLN A 31 1.81 -6.07 -5.09
C GLN A 31 1.48 -4.81 -4.28
N LEU A 32 0.67 -4.94 -3.23
CA LEU A 32 0.33 -3.83 -2.34
C LEU A 32 1.57 -3.33 -1.59
N ALA A 33 2.35 -4.24 -1.01
CA ALA A 33 3.59 -3.91 -0.32
C ALA A 33 4.61 -3.22 -1.24
N ALA A 34 4.81 -3.74 -2.45
CA ALA A 34 5.67 -3.12 -3.46
C ALA A 34 5.19 -1.72 -3.83
N SER A 35 3.89 -1.51 -4.01
CA SER A 35 3.35 -0.16 -4.29
C SER A 35 3.55 0.77 -3.12
N ALA A 36 3.28 0.33 -1.89
CA ALA A 36 3.48 1.12 -0.68
C ALA A 36 4.94 1.54 -0.49
N LEU A 37 5.89 0.63 -0.77
CA LEU A 37 7.34 0.89 -0.80
C LEU A 37 7.76 1.80 -1.95
N SER A 38 7.19 1.64 -3.14
CA SER A 38 7.51 2.52 -4.27
C SER A 38 7.09 3.98 -3.99
N GLN A 39 6.08 4.17 -3.15
CA GLN A 39 5.58 5.48 -2.74
C GLN A 39 6.33 6.08 -1.54
N THR A 40 7.08 5.31 -0.76
CA THR A 40 7.86 5.87 0.35
C THR A 40 8.97 6.80 -0.15
N HIS A 41 9.58 6.43 -1.28
CA HIS A 41 10.71 7.16 -1.86
C HIS A 41 10.35 7.94 -3.13
N SER A 42 9.08 7.98 -3.54
CA SER A 42 8.66 8.62 -4.77
C SER A 42 7.57 9.66 -4.55
N SER A 43 7.55 10.69 -5.40
CA SER A 43 6.43 11.62 -5.53
C SER A 43 5.26 11.05 -6.34
N LYS A 44 5.34 9.77 -6.74
CA LYS A 44 4.31 9.06 -7.50
C LYS A 44 3.11 8.72 -6.61
N GLN A 45 1.92 8.78 -7.19
CA GLN A 45 0.66 8.48 -6.49
C GLN A 45 0.21 7.04 -6.75
N THR A 46 -0.62 6.51 -5.84
CA THR A 46 -1.34 5.25 -6.07
C THR A 46 -2.19 5.40 -7.32
N GLY A 47 -2.01 4.52 -8.31
CA GLY A 47 -2.89 4.46 -9.47
C GLY A 47 -4.26 3.88 -9.11
N SER A 48 -5.29 4.21 -9.91
CA SER A 48 -6.68 3.75 -9.69
C SER A 48 -6.82 2.23 -9.58
N GLU A 49 -6.00 1.48 -10.33
CA GLU A 49 -5.98 0.01 -10.26
C GLU A 49 -5.50 -0.48 -8.89
N MET A 50 -4.48 0.17 -8.32
CA MET A 50 -3.93 -0.21 -7.03
C MET A 50 -4.86 0.23 -5.89
N GLU A 51 -5.55 1.37 -6.04
CA GLU A 51 -6.64 1.77 -5.14
C GLU A 51 -7.76 0.73 -5.12
N THR A 52 -8.20 0.28 -6.29
CA THR A 52 -9.26 -0.73 -6.40
C THR A 52 -8.85 -2.04 -5.73
N LYS A 53 -7.61 -2.48 -5.95
CA LYS A 53 -7.04 -3.66 -5.28
C LYS A 53 -6.96 -3.46 -3.76
N ALA A 54 -6.48 -2.31 -3.30
CA ALA A 54 -6.42 -1.98 -1.87
C ALA A 54 -7.81 -1.99 -1.22
N SER A 55 -8.82 -1.44 -1.90
CA SER A 55 -10.20 -1.45 -1.43
C SER A 55 -10.75 -2.87 -1.30
N LYS A 56 -10.51 -3.72 -2.31
CA LYS A 56 -10.87 -5.16 -2.24
C LYS A 56 -10.18 -5.90 -1.09
N VAL A 57 -8.93 -5.55 -0.81
CA VAL A 57 -8.19 -6.13 0.32
C VAL A 57 -8.76 -5.71 1.67
N LEU A 58 -9.14 -4.43 1.81
CA LEU A 58 -9.83 -3.95 3.02
C LEU A 58 -11.17 -4.65 3.25
N GLN A 59 -11.93 -4.89 2.18
CA GLN A 59 -13.23 -5.55 2.22
C GLN A 59 -13.16 -7.07 2.44
N SER A 60 -11.97 -7.67 2.36
CA SER A 60 -11.81 -9.13 2.41
C SER A 60 -11.17 -9.58 3.72
N ASP A 61 -11.85 -10.47 4.44
CA ASP A 61 -11.35 -11.04 5.71
C ASP A 61 -10.24 -12.07 5.54
N LYS A 62 -9.98 -12.49 4.30
CA LYS A 62 -8.85 -13.38 3.97
C LYS A 62 -7.49 -12.74 4.20
N TYR A 63 -7.43 -11.42 4.35
CA TYR A 63 -6.18 -10.68 4.53
C TYR A 63 -5.96 -10.32 5.99
N SER A 64 -4.71 -10.45 6.43
CA SER A 64 -4.28 -10.02 7.75
C SER A 64 -4.48 -8.52 7.97
N ASP A 65 -4.62 -8.12 9.23
CA ASP A 65 -4.71 -6.71 9.62
C ASP A 65 -3.51 -5.89 9.16
N THR A 66 -2.33 -6.51 9.07
CA THR A 66 -1.12 -5.90 8.52
C THR A 66 -1.29 -5.54 7.04
N THR A 67 -1.91 -6.40 6.25
CA THR A 67 -2.17 -6.15 4.82
C THR A 67 -3.29 -5.13 4.65
N LYS A 68 -4.35 -5.23 5.45
CA LYS A 68 -5.44 -4.26 5.48
C LYS A 68 -4.92 -2.85 5.84
N SER A 69 -3.97 -2.76 6.78
CA SER A 69 -3.30 -1.50 7.14
C SER A 69 -2.45 -0.93 5.99
N LEU A 70 -1.71 -1.78 5.27
CA LEU A 70 -0.99 -1.37 4.05
C LEU A 70 -1.93 -0.82 2.98
N ALA A 71 -3.04 -1.52 2.73
CA ALA A 71 -4.07 -1.10 1.79
C ALA A 71 -4.75 0.22 2.21
N ALA A 72 -5.05 0.39 3.50
CA ALA A 72 -5.59 1.63 4.05
C ALA A 72 -4.61 2.80 3.90
N SER A 73 -3.31 2.58 4.11
CA SER A 73 -2.29 3.60 3.88
C SER A 73 -2.28 4.05 2.42
N LEU A 74 -2.27 3.08 1.48
CA LEU A 74 -2.32 3.36 0.04
C LEU A 74 -3.56 4.15 -0.37
N LEU A 75 -4.72 3.85 0.21
CA LEU A 75 -5.99 4.56 -0.02
C LEU A 75 -6.06 5.94 0.65
N SER A 76 -5.36 6.10 1.78
CA SER A 76 -5.23 7.41 2.42
C SER A 76 -4.23 8.31 1.69
N GLN A 77 -3.32 7.71 0.90
CA GLN A 77 -2.31 8.39 0.11
C GLN A 77 -2.74 8.61 -1.34
N SER A 78 -3.73 7.87 -1.84
CA SER A 78 -4.40 8.19 -3.10
C SER A 78 -5.06 9.55 -3.01
N ASN A 79 -4.91 10.32 -4.08
CA ASN A 79 -5.33 11.70 -4.12
C ASN A 79 -6.86 11.78 -4.03
N LYS A 80 -7.40 12.31 -2.92
CA LYS A 80 -8.86 12.43 -2.71
C LYS A 80 -9.56 13.44 -3.62
N GLN A 81 -8.82 14.27 -4.35
CA GLN A 81 -9.35 15.31 -5.25
C GLN A 81 -9.46 14.86 -6.72
N ARG A 82 -9.83 13.60 -6.97
CA ARG A 82 -10.17 13.17 -8.34
C ARG A 82 -11.63 13.45 -8.65
#